data_AF-A0A925N5G3-F1
#
_entry.id   AF-A0A925N5G3-F1
#
_cell.length_a   1.000
_cell.length_b   1.000
_cell.length_c   1.000
_cell.angle_alpha   90.00
_cell.angle_beta   90.00
_cell.angle_gamma   90.00
#
_symmetry.space_group_name_H-M   'P 1'
#
loop_
_entity.id
_entity.type
_entity.pdbx_description
1 polymer ?
#
loop_
_entity_poly.entity_id
_entity_poly.type
_entity_poly.pdbx_seq_one_letter_code
_entity_poly.pdbx_strand_id
1 'polypeptide(L)'
;MSMPVLARPSGMRLPKPASSVRAVADGRVVFAEWMSGYGLISIVDHGNGYMSLYAHNDALLRDAGDSVKRGDAIASVGNSGGQGRPALYFELRRNGQPVNPNTWLQKH
;
A
#
# COMPACT_ATOMS: atom_id res chain seq x y z
N MET A 1 -34.25 2.18 39.51
CA MET A 1 -34.68 2.22 38.10
C MET A 1 -33.56 1.72 37.21
N SER A 2 -33.74 0.54 36.60
CA SER A 2 -32.96 0.11 35.43
C SER A 2 -33.58 0.70 34.16
N MET A 3 -32.77 1.14 33.20
CA MET A 3 -32.98 0.94 31.75
C MET A 3 -31.63 1.06 31.00
N PRO A 4 -31.44 0.31 29.91
CA PRO A 4 -30.12 -0.07 29.39
C PRO A 4 -29.61 0.91 28.33
N VAL A 5 -28.29 1.13 28.30
CA VAL A 5 -27.66 1.79 27.15
C VAL A 5 -27.60 0.77 26.01
N LEU A 6 -28.50 0.94 25.05
CA LEU A 6 -28.50 0.23 23.78
C LEU A 6 -27.15 0.48 23.08
N ALA A 7 -26.38 -0.58 22.84
CA ALA A 7 -25.17 -0.52 22.03
C ALA A 7 -25.52 -0.01 20.64
N ARG A 8 -25.00 1.17 20.27
CA ARG A 8 -25.02 1.64 18.88
C ARG A 8 -23.93 0.85 18.15
N PRO A 9 -24.20 0.19 17.00
CA PRO A 9 -23.11 -0.29 16.19
C PRO A 9 -22.38 0.95 15.66
N SER A 10 -21.13 1.16 16.11
CA SER A 10 -20.22 2.15 15.53
C SER A 10 -19.77 1.68 14.15
N GLY A 11 -20.72 1.55 13.23
CA GLY A 11 -20.45 1.34 11.82
C GLY A 11 -19.93 2.63 11.23
N MET A 12 -18.62 2.83 11.30
CA MET A 12 -17.95 3.89 10.55
C MET A 12 -18.15 3.61 9.07
N ARG A 13 -18.87 4.51 8.38
CA ARG A 13 -18.97 4.51 6.92
C ARG A 13 -17.58 4.92 6.40
N LEU A 14 -16.77 3.93 6.03
CA LEU A 14 -15.45 4.17 5.45
C LEU A 14 -15.64 4.98 4.16
N PRO A 15 -14.96 6.12 3.97
CA PRO A 15 -14.92 6.78 2.67
C PRO A 15 -14.52 5.71 1.64
N LYS A 16 -15.18 5.71 0.46
CA LYS A 16 -14.69 4.96 -0.70
C LYS A 16 -13.19 5.29 -0.77
N PRO A 17 -12.27 4.31 -0.62
CA PRO A 17 -10.86 4.65 -0.55
C PRO A 17 -10.55 5.50 -1.77
N ALA A 18 -9.87 6.64 -1.57
CA ALA A 18 -9.11 7.24 -2.65
C ALA A 18 -8.38 6.08 -3.36
N SER A 19 -8.52 6.02 -4.69
CA SER A 19 -8.27 4.83 -5.53
C SER A 19 -7.27 3.87 -4.90
N SER A 20 -7.75 2.71 -4.42
CA SER A 20 -6.91 1.81 -3.62
C SER A 20 -5.67 1.39 -4.37
N VAL A 21 -4.51 1.49 -3.73
CA VAL A 21 -3.27 0.88 -4.17
C VAL A 21 -3.27 -0.57 -3.70
N ARG A 22 -3.00 -1.50 -4.61
CA ARG A 22 -3.09 -2.93 -4.36
C ARG A 22 -1.74 -3.61 -4.55
N ALA A 23 -1.46 -4.60 -3.72
CA ALA A 23 -0.29 -5.46 -3.89
C ALA A 23 -0.37 -6.16 -5.26
N VAL A 24 0.72 -6.08 -6.02
CA VAL A 24 0.75 -6.65 -7.38
C VAL A 24 0.94 -8.16 -7.36
N ALA A 25 1.44 -8.70 -6.25
CA ALA A 25 1.63 -10.12 -6.02
C ALA A 25 1.68 -10.41 -4.52
N ASP A 26 1.69 -11.71 -4.19
CA ASP A 26 1.92 -12.18 -2.84
C ASP A 26 3.28 -11.72 -2.31
N GLY A 27 3.35 -11.42 -1.01
CA GLY A 27 4.60 -10.99 -0.40
C GLY A 27 4.46 -10.58 1.05
N ARG A 28 5.50 -9.93 1.55
CA ARG A 28 5.53 -9.36 2.90
C ARG A 28 5.91 -7.89 2.82
N VAL A 29 5.18 -7.04 3.53
CA VAL A 29 5.53 -5.62 3.67
C VAL A 29 6.82 -5.54 4.47
N VAL A 30 7.86 -4.94 3.90
CA VAL A 30 9.19 -4.77 4.54
C VAL A 30 9.45 -3.34 4.97
N PHE A 31 8.67 -2.38 4.49
CA PHE A 31 8.72 -0.97 4.90
C PHE A 31 7.35 -0.32 4.65
N ALA A 32 6.86 0.49 5.60
CA ALA A 32 5.56 1.14 5.52
C ALA A 32 5.53 2.44 6.32
N GLU A 33 6.32 3.43 5.92
CA GLU A 33 6.47 4.71 6.64
C GLU A 33 6.78 5.88 5.70
N TRP A 34 7.05 7.06 6.26
CA TRP A 34 7.54 8.20 5.50
C TRP A 34 9.01 8.01 5.09
N MET A 35 9.32 8.26 3.82
CA MET A 35 10.69 8.29 3.30
C MET A 35 10.93 9.57 2.50
N SER A 36 12.06 10.24 2.79
CA SER A 36 12.45 11.46 2.07
C SER A 36 12.51 11.20 0.56
N GLY A 37 11.92 12.08 -0.24
CA GLY A 37 11.79 11.94 -1.69
C GLY A 37 10.62 11.06 -2.18
N TYR A 38 10.07 10.19 -1.31
CA TYR A 38 8.99 9.26 -1.67
C TYR A 38 7.66 9.56 -0.95
N GLY A 39 7.67 10.33 0.14
CA GLY A 39 6.49 10.54 0.97
C GLY A 39 6.12 9.26 1.73
N LEU A 40 4.83 9.01 1.93
CA LEU A 40 4.36 7.74 2.49
C LEU A 40 4.55 6.63 1.46
N ILE A 41 5.36 5.65 1.81
CA ILE A 41 5.75 4.55 0.93
C ILE A 41 5.50 3.19 1.59
N SER A 42 4.94 2.26 0.82
CA SER A 42 4.90 0.83 1.14
C SER A 42 5.89 0.10 0.24
N ILE A 43 6.69 -0.79 0.80
CA ILE A 43 7.61 -1.67 0.05
C ILE A 43 7.24 -3.11 0.38
N VAL A 44 6.98 -3.91 -0.65
CA VAL A 44 6.62 -5.33 -0.52
C VAL A 44 7.73 -6.19 -1.10
N ASP A 45 8.26 -7.10 -0.30
CA ASP A 45 9.17 -8.16 -0.73
C ASP A 45 8.35 -9.36 -1.23
N HIS A 46 8.60 -9.75 -2.48
CA HIS A 46 7.95 -10.86 -3.17
C HIS A 46 8.82 -12.13 -3.19
N GLY A 47 9.98 -12.10 -2.53
CA GLY A 47 10.98 -13.17 -2.57
C GLY A 47 11.84 -13.14 -3.84
N ASN A 48 12.86 -14.00 -3.88
CA ASN A 48 13.82 -14.10 -5.00
C ASN A 48 14.48 -12.78 -5.40
N GLY A 49 14.61 -11.87 -4.43
CA GLY A 49 15.18 -10.53 -4.59
C GLY A 49 14.23 -9.51 -5.23
N TYR A 50 12.96 -9.85 -5.47
CA TYR A 50 11.97 -8.92 -6.04
C TYR A 50 11.31 -8.07 -4.97
N MET A 51 11.24 -6.76 -5.23
CA MET A 51 10.51 -5.81 -4.39
C MET A 51 9.67 -4.89 -5.24
N SER A 52 8.46 -4.57 -4.77
CA SER A 52 7.65 -3.49 -5.32
C SER A 52 7.57 -2.32 -4.35
N LEU A 53 7.67 -1.11 -4.88
CA LEU A 53 7.60 0.15 -4.15
C LEU A 53 6.34 0.90 -4.58
N TYR A 54 5.58 1.39 -3.61
CA TYR A 54 4.35 2.15 -3.81
C TYR A 54 4.48 3.45 -3.02
N ALA A 55 4.68 4.58 -3.67
CA ALA A 55 4.99 5.85 -3.01
C ALA A 55 3.97 6.95 -3.31
N HIS A 56 4.14 8.09 -2.64
CA HIS A 56 3.23 9.24 -2.66
C HIS A 56 1.83 8.93 -2.15
N ASN A 57 1.67 7.88 -1.34
CA ASN A 57 0.35 7.47 -0.82
C ASN A 57 -0.25 8.53 0.11
N ASP A 58 -1.59 8.55 0.21
CA ASP A 58 -2.30 9.39 1.18
C ASP A 58 -2.33 8.73 2.56
N ALA A 59 -2.54 7.40 2.59
CA ALA A 59 -2.49 6.57 3.78
C ALA A 59 -1.92 5.19 3.46
N LEU A 60 -1.31 4.57 4.47
CA LEU A 60 -0.88 3.17 4.45
C LEU A 60 -1.91 2.32 5.19
N LEU A 61 -2.23 1.15 4.65
CA LEU A 61 -3.27 0.24 5.18
C LEU A 61 -2.69 -1.05 5.76
N ARG A 62 -1.36 -1.19 5.68
CA ARG A 62 -0.57 -2.33 6.14
C ARG A 62 0.70 -1.83 6.80
N ASP A 63 1.15 -2.58 7.80
CA ASP A 63 2.36 -2.27 8.54
C ASP A 63 3.53 -3.15 8.10
N ALA A 64 4.75 -2.72 8.44
CA ALA A 64 5.91 -3.54 8.24
C ALA A 64 5.76 -4.88 8.97
N GLY A 65 5.89 -5.97 8.22
CA GLY A 65 5.78 -7.33 8.70
C GLY A 65 4.52 -8.07 8.27
N ASP A 66 3.50 -7.34 7.80
CA ASP A 66 2.26 -7.93 7.29
C ASP A 66 2.52 -8.78 6.04
N SER A 67 1.86 -9.93 5.98
CA SER A 67 1.74 -10.70 4.74
C SER A 67 0.59 -10.15 3.89
N VAL A 68 0.81 -10.06 2.58
CA VAL A 68 -0.19 -9.59 1.62
C VAL A 68 -0.34 -10.59 0.49
N LYS A 69 -1.56 -10.68 -0.04
CA LYS A 69 -1.89 -11.41 -1.25
C LYS A 69 -2.03 -10.46 -2.42
N ARG A 70 -1.84 -10.98 -3.64
CA ARG A 70 -2.18 -10.24 -4.86
C ARG A 70 -3.58 -9.63 -4.75
N GLY A 71 -3.68 -8.33 -5.01
CA GLY A 71 -4.93 -7.60 -5.00
C GLY A 71 -5.35 -7.05 -3.64
N ASP A 72 -4.67 -7.42 -2.54
CA ASP A 72 -4.91 -6.81 -1.23
C ASP A 72 -4.67 -5.31 -1.29
N ALA A 73 -5.55 -4.54 -0.66
CA ALA A 73 -5.32 -3.11 -0.48
C ALA A 73 -4.17 -2.90 0.52
N ILE A 74 -3.20 -2.09 0.12
CA ILE A 74 -2.00 -1.80 0.92
C ILE A 74 -1.86 -0.31 1.23
N ALA A 75 -2.47 0.56 0.44
CA ALA A 75 -2.45 2.01 0.61
C ALA A 75 -3.61 2.68 -0.16
N SER A 76 -3.76 3.98 0.01
CA SER A 76 -4.60 4.85 -0.84
C SER A 76 -3.74 5.78 -1.69
N VAL A 77 -4.15 6.02 -2.94
CA VAL A 77 -3.47 7.01 -3.81
C VAL A 77 -3.54 8.40 -3.19
N GLY A 78 -2.42 9.11 -3.19
CA GLY A 78 -2.29 10.45 -2.64
C GLY A 78 -1.26 11.29 -3.38
N ASN A 79 -0.82 12.34 -2.69
CA ASN A 79 0.22 13.27 -3.16
C ASN A 79 1.26 13.54 -2.05
N SER A 80 1.50 12.58 -1.15
CA SER A 80 2.50 12.77 -0.11
C SER A 80 3.89 12.95 -0.72
N GLY A 81 4.69 13.87 -0.19
CA GLY A 81 5.96 14.27 -0.79
C GLY A 81 5.85 15.37 -1.85
N GLY A 82 4.65 15.85 -2.20
CA GLY A 82 4.47 17.15 -2.84
C GLY A 82 4.58 17.19 -4.36
N GLN A 83 4.23 16.11 -5.07
CA GLN A 83 4.27 16.01 -6.54
C GLN A 83 3.21 16.88 -7.28
N GLY A 84 2.55 17.80 -6.58
CA GLY A 84 1.57 18.74 -7.12
C GLY A 84 0.20 18.14 -7.49
N ARG A 85 0.08 16.82 -7.71
CA ARG A 85 -1.18 16.13 -8.04
C ARG A 85 -1.20 14.70 -7.49
N PRO A 86 -2.36 14.18 -7.04
CA PRO A 86 -2.44 12.80 -6.59
C PRO A 86 -2.11 11.79 -7.70
N ALA A 87 -1.12 10.93 -7.47
CA ALA A 87 -0.69 9.88 -8.39
C ALA A 87 0.10 8.80 -7.64
N LEU A 88 0.00 7.55 -8.11
CA LEU A 88 0.85 6.47 -7.61
C LEU A 88 2.21 6.52 -8.31
N TYR A 89 3.27 6.62 -7.53
CA TYR A 89 4.59 6.20 -7.99
C TYR A 89 4.77 4.71 -7.71
N PHE A 90 5.10 3.95 -8.75
CA PHE A 90 5.29 2.51 -8.66
C PHE A 90 6.62 2.11 -9.30
N GLU A 91 7.38 1.27 -8.60
CA GLU A 91 8.65 0.71 -9.09
C GLU A 91 8.73 -0.77 -8.73
N LEU A 92 9.29 -1.58 -9.64
CA LEU A 92 9.67 -2.95 -9.35
C LEU A 92 11.18 -3.06 -9.42
N ARG A 93 11.78 -3.69 -8.41
CA ARG A 93 13.23 -3.93 -8.33
C ARG A 93 13.51 -5.42 -8.24
N ARG A 94 14.67 -5.83 -8.74
CA ARG A 94 15.28 -7.13 -8.47
C ARG A 94 16.72 -6.92 -7.99
N ASN A 95 17.06 -7.41 -6.81
CA ASN A 95 18.39 -7.23 -6.20
C ASN A 95 18.83 -5.75 -6.19
N GLY A 96 17.90 -4.86 -5.85
CA GLY A 96 18.13 -3.41 -5.77
C GLY A 96 18.12 -2.67 -7.11
N GLN A 97 18.07 -3.35 -8.25
CA GLN A 97 18.05 -2.73 -9.58
C GLN A 97 16.62 -2.63 -10.13
N PRO A 98 16.20 -1.49 -10.72
CA PRO A 98 14.90 -1.36 -11.35
C PRO A 98 14.72 -2.36 -12.50
N VAL A 99 13.52 -2.95 -12.63
CA VAL A 99 13.16 -3.86 -13.71
C VAL A 99 11.84 -3.42 -14.35
N ASN A 100 11.62 -3.81 -15.62
CA ASN A 100 10.37 -3.50 -16.31
C ASN A 100 9.19 -4.27 -15.64
N PRO A 101 8.18 -3.57 -15.09
CA PRO A 101 7.09 -4.26 -14.41
C PRO A 101 6.19 -5.06 -15.35
N ASN A 102 6.01 -4.62 -16.59
CA ASN A 102 5.09 -5.25 -17.54
C ASN A 102 5.52 -6.68 -17.86
N THR A 103 6.83 -6.93 -17.97
CA THR A 103 7.35 -8.27 -18.26
C THR A 103 7.25 -9.20 -17.06
N TRP A 104 7.25 -8.67 -15.84
CA TRP A 104 7.15 -9.44 -14.61
C TRP A 104 5.70 -9.78 -14.26
N LEU A 105 4.79 -8.82 -14.39
CA LEU A 105 3.35 -8.97 -14.11
C LEU A 105 2.67 -9.97 -15.04
N GLN A 106 3.20 -10.21 -16.23
CA GLN A 106 2.70 -11.26 -17.13
C GLN A 106 3.05 -12.68 -16.65
N LYS A 107 4.04 -12.83 -15.78
CA LYS A 107 4.57 -14.13 -15.34
C LYS A 107 4.08 -14.58 -13.96
N HIS A 108 3.42 -13.68 -13.22
CA HIS A 108 2.99 -13.89 -11.85
C HIS A 108 1.54 -13.47 -11.71
#